data_AF-A0A7J9TED0-F1
#
_entry.id   AF-A0A7J9TED0-F1
#
_cell.length_a   1.000
_cell.length_b   1.000
_cell.length_c   1.000
_cell.angle_alpha   90.00
_cell.angle_beta   90.00
_cell.angle_gamma   90.00
#
_symmetry.space_group_name_H-M   'P 1'
#
loop_
_entity.id
_entity.type
_entity.pdbx_description
1 polymer ?
#
loop_
_entity_poly.entity_id
_entity_poly.type
_entity_poly.pdbx_seq_one_letter_code
_entity_poly.pdbx_strand_id
1 'polypeptide(L)'
;MIQSPVIHSDETGVKIIGIRNWLHVACTANMTYYFSHPKRGFEAMDDMGILPNYNGVVVHDFWKSYYKYLCDHGLCDTHLLRELTNISENY
;
A
#
# COMPACT_ATOMS: atom_id res chain seq x y z
N MET A 1 -14.56 2.89 -3.76
CA MET A 1 -13.14 3.06 -3.42
C MET A 1 -12.63 4.46 -3.74
N ILE A 2 -12.65 4.92 -4.99
CA ILE A 2 -12.10 6.23 -5.40
C ILE A 2 -12.86 7.44 -4.80
N GLN A 3 -14.13 7.28 -4.45
CA GLN A 3 -14.92 8.31 -3.77
C GLN A 3 -14.67 8.39 -2.25
N SER A 4 -13.89 7.47 -1.68
CA SER A 4 -13.54 7.54 -0.26
C SER A 4 -12.57 8.71 -0.04
N PRO A 5 -12.71 9.49 1.05
CA PRO A 5 -11.74 10.55 1.35
C PRO A 5 -10.37 9.98 1.76
N VAL A 6 -10.36 8.78 2.35
CA VAL A 6 -9.15 8.09 2.80
C VAL A 6 -9.18 6.64 2.30
N ILE A 7 -8.05 6.16 1.79
CA ILE A 7 -7.79 4.75 1.52
C ILE A 7 -6.51 4.31 2.23
N HIS A 8 -6.46 3.07 2.67
CA HIS A 8 -5.25 2.45 3.21
C HIS A 8 -4.71 1.48 2.16
N SER A 9 -3.42 1.54 1.90
CA SER A 9 -2.75 0.68 0.93
C SER A 9 -1.56 -0.03 1.55
N ASP A 10 -1.38 -1.30 1.20
CA ASP A 10 -0.28 -2.14 1.67
C ASP A 10 0.08 -3.21 0.62
N GLU A 11 1.29 -3.76 0.71
CA GLU A 11 1.79 -4.78 -0.20
C GLU A 11 2.48 -5.92 0.58
N THR A 12 2.05 -7.16 0.33
CA THR A 12 2.71 -8.33 0.95
C THR A 12 3.09 -9.39 -0.08
N GLY A 13 4.22 -10.05 0.15
CA GLY A 13 4.68 -11.15 -0.70
C GLY A 13 3.87 -12.41 -0.45
N VAL A 14 3.32 -13.00 -1.52
CA VAL A 14 2.55 -14.25 -1.47
C VAL A 14 3.11 -15.26 -2.46
N LYS A 15 2.93 -16.56 -2.20
CA LYS A 15 3.29 -17.62 -3.17
C LYS A 15 2.03 -18.16 -3.81
N ILE A 16 1.91 -18.00 -5.13
CA ILE A 16 0.82 -18.57 -5.93
C ILE A 16 1.42 -19.70 -6.76
N ILE A 17 1.02 -20.94 -6.46
CA ILE A 17 1.52 -22.14 -7.15
C ILE A 17 3.06 -22.21 -7.11
N GLY A 18 3.64 -21.86 -5.95
CA GLY A 18 5.10 -21.85 -5.74
C GLY A 18 5.85 -20.64 -6.30
N ILE A 19 5.20 -19.77 -7.08
CA ILE A 19 5.80 -18.57 -7.68
C ILE A 19 5.51 -17.36 -6.79
N ARG A 20 6.56 -16.58 -6.47
CA ARG A 20 6.43 -15.33 -5.72
C ARG A 20 5.61 -14.32 -6.54
N ASN A 21 4.52 -13.88 -5.95
CA ASN A 21 3.72 -12.76 -6.38
C ASN A 21 3.64 -11.74 -5.23
N TRP A 22 3.16 -10.55 -5.55
CA TRP A 22 2.87 -9.50 -4.61
C TRP A 22 1.36 -9.31 -4.57
N LEU A 23 0.81 -9.36 -3.37
CA LEU A 23 -0.58 -9.04 -3.12
C LEU A 23 -0.65 -7.59 -2.66
N HIS A 24 -1.23 -6.77 -3.51
CA HIS A 24 -1.54 -5.37 -3.26
C HIS A 24 -2.93 -5.30 -2.66
N VAL A 25 -3.10 -4.51 -1.61
CA VAL A 25 -4.40 -4.27 -1.00
C VAL A 25 -4.67 -2.77 -0.96
N ALA A 26 -5.89 -2.39 -1.32
CA ALA A 26 -6.43 -1.07 -1.02
C ALA A 26 -7.75 -1.25 -0.27
N CYS A 27 -7.90 -0.60 0.87
CA CYS A 27 -9.12 -0.69 1.66
C CYS A 27 -9.64 0.67 2.11
N THR A 28 -10.94 0.67 2.37
CA THR A 28 -11.75 1.74 2.93
C THR A 28 -12.53 1.14 4.09
N ALA A 29 -13.27 1.96 4.85
CA ALA A 29 -14.11 1.47 5.93
C ALA A 29 -15.12 0.38 5.50
N ASN A 30 -15.56 0.40 4.23
CA ASN A 30 -16.65 -0.44 3.75
C ASN A 30 -16.22 -1.50 2.72
N MET A 31 -15.00 -1.42 2.18
CA MET A 31 -14.57 -2.26 1.07
C MET A 31 -13.05 -2.47 1.10
N THR A 32 -12.65 -3.70 0.82
CA THR A 32 -11.26 -4.10 0.60
C THR A 32 -11.12 -4.67 -0.81
N TYR A 33 -10.09 -4.25 -1.53
CA TYR A 33 -9.74 -4.73 -2.86
C TYR A 33 -8.35 -5.37 -2.82
N TYR A 34 -8.26 -6.56 -3.39
CA TYR A 34 -7.04 -7.36 -3.45
C TYR A 34 -6.62 -7.52 -4.90
N PHE A 35 -5.35 -7.25 -5.18
CA PHE A 35 -4.78 -7.38 -6.51
C PHE A 35 -3.46 -8.14 -6.45
N SER A 36 -3.39 -9.29 -7.12
CA SER A 36 -2.15 -10.06 -7.19
C SER A 36 -1.39 -9.73 -8.47
N HIS A 37 -0.09 -9.44 -8.33
CA HIS A 37 0.78 -9.11 -9.43
C HIS A 37 2.18 -9.72 -9.27
N PRO A 38 2.86 -10.17 -10.34
CA PRO A 38 4.23 -10.69 -10.24
C PRO A 38 5.25 -9.66 -9.74
N LYS A 39 4.98 -8.37 -9.96
CA LYS A 39 5.85 -7.25 -9.57
C LYS A 39 5.31 -6.49 -8.35
N ARG A 40 6.22 -5.93 -7.55
CA ARG A 40 5.92 -4.99 -6.46
C ARG A 40 5.97 -3.56 -6.96
N GLY A 41 5.24 -2.67 -6.30
CA GLY A 41 5.40 -1.24 -6.43
C GLY A 41 4.67 -0.68 -7.64
N PHE A 42 5.23 0.41 -8.17
CA PHE A 42 4.59 1.29 -9.15
C PHE A 42 3.89 0.58 -10.32
N GLU A 43 4.55 -0.37 -10.99
CA GLU A 43 3.97 -1.04 -12.15
C GLU A 43 2.68 -1.79 -11.80
N ALA A 44 2.67 -2.50 -10.68
CA ALA A 44 1.49 -3.22 -10.22
C ALA A 44 0.39 -2.27 -9.72
N MET A 45 0.78 -1.17 -9.08
CA MET A 45 -0.16 -0.16 -8.59
C MET A 45 -0.81 0.64 -9.73
N ASP A 46 -0.08 0.85 -10.83
CA ASP A 46 -0.61 1.42 -12.07
C ASP A 46 -1.60 0.45 -12.72
N ASP A 47 -1.23 -0.82 -12.87
CA ASP A 47 -2.12 -1.87 -13.42
C ASP A 47 -3.38 -2.08 -12.56
N MET A 48 -3.25 -1.92 -11.24
CA MET A 48 -4.38 -1.94 -10.31
C MET A 48 -5.35 -0.78 -10.55
N GLY A 49 -4.88 0.35 -11.10
CA GLY A 49 -5.71 1.45 -11.59
C GLY A 49 -6.40 2.30 -10.52
N ILE A 50 -6.12 2.07 -9.23
CA ILE A 50 -6.74 2.81 -8.12
C ILE A 50 -5.96 4.08 -7.81
N LEU A 51 -4.68 3.96 -7.48
CA LEU A 51 -3.83 5.09 -7.09
C LEU A 51 -3.63 6.15 -8.18
N PRO A 52 -3.48 5.80 -9.48
CA PRO A 52 -3.35 6.80 -10.54
C PRO A 52 -4.54 7.75 -10.66
N ASN A 53 -5.74 7.30 -10.24
CA ASN A 53 -7.00 8.02 -10.38
C ASN A 53 -7.54 8.55 -9.05
N TYR A 54 -6.76 8.45 -7.98
CA TYR A 54 -7.21 8.79 -6.63
C TYR A 54 -6.68 10.16 -6.20
N ASN A 55 -7.58 11.02 -5.73
CA ASN A 55 -7.28 12.40 -5.33
C ASN A 55 -7.50 12.65 -3.82
N GLY A 56 -7.76 11.61 -3.04
CA GLY A 56 -7.91 11.72 -1.57
C GLY A 56 -6.60 11.44 -0.84
N VAL A 57 -6.69 11.04 0.43
CA VAL A 57 -5.54 10.66 1.25
C VAL A 57 -5.28 9.15 1.13
N VAL A 58 -4.04 8.76 0.83
CA VAL A 58 -3.58 7.37 0.82
C VAL A 58 -2.68 7.15 2.03
N VAL A 59 -3.10 6.27 2.94
CA VAL A 59 -2.30 5.84 4.10
C VAL A 59 -1.49 4.61 3.71
N HIS A 60 -0.15 4.70 3.77
CA HIS A 60 0.76 3.62 3.35
C HIS A 60 2.01 3.49 4.24
N ASP A 61 2.86 2.49 3.95
CA ASP A 61 4.01 2.02 4.73
C ASP A 61 5.35 2.70 4.38
N PHE A 62 5.35 4.02 4.12
CA PHE A 62 6.55 4.81 3.74
C PHE A 62 7.26 4.33 2.46
N TRP A 63 6.67 3.39 1.72
CA TRP A 63 7.33 2.81 0.57
C TRP A 63 7.47 3.84 -0.56
N LYS A 64 8.68 3.98 -1.10
CA LYS A 64 9.03 5.03 -2.08
C LYS A 64 8.15 5.05 -3.33
N SER A 65 7.55 3.92 -3.68
CA SER A 65 6.70 3.82 -4.88
C SER A 65 5.39 4.60 -4.74
N TYR A 66 4.85 4.77 -3.53
CA TYR A 66 3.60 5.51 -3.31
C TYR A 66 3.75 7.00 -3.58
N TYR A 67 4.92 7.59 -3.29
CA TYR A 67 5.19 9.02 -3.49
C TYR A 67 5.25 9.47 -4.95
N LYS A 68 5.02 8.54 -5.90
CA LYS A 68 4.91 8.87 -7.32
C LYS A 68 3.52 9.37 -7.72
N TYR A 69 2.51 9.16 -6.86
CA TYR A 69 1.13 9.54 -7.14
C TYR A 69 0.83 10.94 -6.60
N LEU A 70 -0.05 11.68 -7.28
CA LEU A 70 -0.39 13.07 -6.95
C LEU A 70 -1.43 13.20 -5.82
N CYS A 71 -1.67 12.13 -5.06
CA CYS A 71 -2.59 12.10 -3.93
C CYS A 71 -1.94 12.63 -2.65
N ASP A 72 -2.75 12.99 -1.66
CA ASP A 72 -2.24 13.27 -0.32
C ASP A 72 -1.75 11.97 0.33
N HIS A 73 -0.65 12.05 1.07
CA HIS A 73 -0.03 10.89 1.70
C HIS A 73 -0.19 10.92 3.22
N GLY A 74 -0.88 9.92 3.75
CA GLY A 74 -0.85 9.56 5.16
C GLY A 74 0.17 8.46 5.40
N LEU A 75 0.79 8.47 6.58
CA LEU A 75 1.73 7.45 6.99
C LEU A 75 1.05 6.53 7.99
N CYS A 76 1.28 5.23 7.86
CA CYS A 76 0.67 4.27 8.76
C CYS A 76 1.37 4.29 10.13
N ASP A 77 0.65 4.77 11.16
CA ASP A 77 1.14 4.85 12.53
C ASP A 77 1.64 3.50 13.07
N THR A 78 0.97 2.40 12.70
CA THR A 78 1.40 1.06 13.12
C THR A 78 2.76 0.67 12.53
N HIS A 79 3.03 1.05 11.28
CA HIS A 79 4.35 0.83 10.68
C HIS A 79 5.40 1.74 11.31
N LEU A 80 5.07 3.01 11.55
CA LEU A 80 5.97 3.95 12.24
C LEU A 80 6.33 3.46 13.65
N LEU A 81 5.35 2.99 14.42
CA LEU A 81 5.58 2.47 15.76
C LEU A 81 6.49 1.25 15.75
N ARG A 82 6.28 0.32 14.80
CA ARG A 82 7.15 -0.86 14.65
C ARG A 82 8.59 -0.47 14.33
N GLU A 83 8.80 0.49 13.43
CA GLU A 83 10.13 1.01 13.11
C GLU A 83 10.79 1.66 14.34
N LEU A 84 10.06 2.49 15.09
CA LEU A 84 10.57 3.13 16.30
C LEU A 84 10.91 2.12 17.40
N THR A 85 10.06 1.11 17.62
CA THR A 85 10.33 0.04 18.58
C THR A 85 11.57 -0.75 18.17
N ASN A 86 11.68 -1.11 16.88
CA ASN A 86 12.84 -1.83 16.35
C ASN A 86 14.15 -1.04 16.59
N ILE A 87 14.14 0.28 16.35
CA ILE A 87 15.28 1.15 16.66
C ILE A 87 15.57 1.13 18.17
N SER A 88 14.56 1.20 19.04
CA SER A 88 14.80 1.22 20.48
C SER A 88 15.33 -0.09 21.06
N GLU A 89 14.99 -1.23 20.46
CA GLU A 89 15.33 -2.56 20.97
C GLU A 89 16.63 -3.12 20.39
N ASN A 90 17.03 -2.68 19.20
CA ASN A 90 18.19 -3.21 18.47
C ASN A 90 19.34 -2.20 18.34
N TYR A 91 19.36 -1.16 19.17
CA TYR A 91 20.43 -0.16 19.28
C TYR A 91 21.05 -0.20 20.68
#